data_AF-A0A961DRN4-F1
#
_entry.id   AF-A0A961DRN4-F1
#
_cell.length_a   1.000
_cell.length_b   1.000
_cell.length_c   1.000
_cell.angle_alpha   90.00
_cell.angle_beta   90.00
_cell.angle_gamma   90.00
#
_symmetry.space_group_name_H-M   'P 1'
#
loop_
_entity.id
_entity.type
_entity.pdbx_description
1 polymer ?
#
loop_
_entity_poly.entity_id
_entity_poly.type
_entity_poly.pdbx_seq_one_letter_code
_entity_poly.pdbx_strand_id
1 'polypeptide(L)'
;MLSAVLFAIGVAGLLIRRNPLVMFMCIELMLNAVNLSFVAFGNSLNDIGGQVIVFFVLVVAAAEVTVGLGLIVAIMRRNTGADADELSLMKG
;
A
#
# COMPACT_ATOMS: atom_id res chain seq x y z
N MET A 1 -4.57 -16.45 8.68
CA MET A 1 -4.70 -16.92 7.28
C MET A 1 -5.30 -15.85 6.37
N LEU A 2 -6.41 -15.21 6.76
CA LEU A 2 -7.00 -14.12 5.96
C LEU A 2 -6.00 -13.00 5.63
N SER A 3 -5.23 -12.53 6.60
CA SER A 3 -4.19 -11.51 6.37
C SER A 3 -3.15 -11.93 5.33
N ALA A 4 -2.66 -13.17 5.40
CA ALA A 4 -1.73 -13.70 4.40
C ALA A 4 -2.34 -13.74 2.98
N VAL A 5 -3.62 -14.11 2.87
CA VAL A 5 -4.35 -14.09 1.59
C VAL A 5 -4.50 -12.67 1.05
N LEU A 6 -4.91 -11.72 1.88
CA LEU A 6 -5.04 -10.31 1.49
C LEU A 6 -3.70 -9.71 1.07
N PHE A 7 -2.62 -10.04 1.79
CA PHE A 7 -1.27 -9.61 1.44
C PHE A 7 -0.84 -10.18 0.08
N ALA A 8 -1.06 -11.49 -0.16
CA ALA A 8 -0.74 -12.12 -1.43
C ALA A 8 -1.54 -11.52 -2.61
N ILE A 9 -2.82 -11.19 -2.39
CA ILE A 9 -3.63 -10.47 -3.40
C ILE A 9 -3.05 -9.08 -3.68
N GLY A 10 -2.63 -8.36 -2.64
CA GLY A 10 -1.96 -7.07 -2.78
C GLY A 10 -0.66 -7.17 -3.58
N VAL A 11 0.19 -8.17 -3.30
CA VAL A 11 1.43 -8.42 -4.04
C VAL A 11 1.13 -8.77 -5.50
N ALA A 12 0.20 -9.69 -5.76
CA ALA A 12 -0.19 -10.06 -7.11
C ALA A 12 -0.74 -8.85 -7.88
N GLY A 13 -1.59 -8.05 -7.24
CA GLY A 13 -2.12 -6.80 -7.80
C GLY A 13 -1.02 -5.80 -8.13
N LEU A 14 -0.07 -5.60 -7.23
CA LEU A 14 1.07 -4.70 -7.45
C LEU A 14 1.90 -5.09 -8.69
N LEU A 15 2.16 -6.40 -8.88
CA LEU A 15 2.97 -6.89 -9.99
C LEU A 15 2.23 -6.89 -11.35
N ILE A 16 0.91 -7.09 -11.34
CA ILE A 16 0.11 -7.21 -12.57
C ILE A 16 -0.34 -5.85 -13.09
N ARG A 17 -0.56 -4.88 -12.20
CA ARG A 17 -1.19 -3.61 -12.54
C ARG A 17 -0.15 -2.62 -13.07
N ARG A 18 -0.45 -2.04 -14.23
CA ARG A 18 0.37 -0.99 -14.84
C ARG A 18 0.00 0.43 -14.42
N ASN A 19 -1.24 0.61 -13.97
CA ASN A 19 -1.73 1.91 -13.52
C ASN A 19 -1.12 2.25 -12.14
N PRO A 20 -0.33 3.34 -12.02
CA PRO A 20 0.28 3.75 -10.75
C PRO A 20 -0.69 3.91 -9.60
N LEU A 21 -1.89 4.43 -9.87
CA LEU A 21 -2.92 4.60 -8.85
C LEU A 21 -3.43 3.25 -8.32
N VAL A 22 -3.58 2.26 -9.21
CA VAL A 22 -4.01 0.91 -8.79
C VAL A 22 -2.90 0.20 -8.03
N MET A 23 -1.64 0.36 -8.46
CA MET A 23 -0.49 -0.14 -7.71
C MET A 23 -0.42 0.45 -6.29
N PHE A 24 -0.67 1.74 -6.16
CA PHE A 24 -0.74 2.42 -4.86
C PHE A 24 -1.84 1.83 -3.96
N MET A 25 -3.04 1.60 -4.51
CA MET A 25 -4.12 0.91 -3.79
C MET A 25 -3.75 -0.52 -3.36
N CYS A 26 -2.93 -1.24 -4.15
CA CYS A 26 -2.43 -2.55 -3.76
C CYS A 26 -1.47 -2.48 -2.57
N ILE A 27 -0.63 -1.44 -2.49
CA ILE A 27 0.26 -1.20 -1.35
C ILE A 27 -0.56 -0.95 -0.08
N GLU A 28 -1.60 -0.11 -0.17
CA GLU A 28 -2.53 0.13 0.95
C GLU A 28 -3.22 -1.16 1.43
N LEU A 29 -3.62 -2.03 0.50
CA LEU A 29 -4.19 -3.34 0.84
C LEU A 29 -3.18 -4.23 1.57
N MET A 30 -1.91 -4.22 1.16
CA MET A 30 -0.84 -4.97 1.83
C MET A 30 -0.61 -4.44 3.26
N LEU A 31 -0.57 -3.12 3.46
CA LEU A 31 -0.43 -2.51 4.78
C LEU A 31 -1.62 -2.85 5.70
N ASN A 32 -2.84 -2.86 5.16
CA ASN A 32 -4.03 -3.30 5.90
C ASN A 32 -3.97 -4.79 6.29
N ALA A 33 -3.44 -5.66 5.43
CA ALA A 33 -3.24 -7.07 5.73
C ALA A 33 -2.21 -7.28 6.86
N VAL A 34 -1.15 -6.48 6.90
CA VAL A 34 -0.17 -6.48 7.99
C VAL A 34 -0.83 -6.01 9.31
N ASN A 35 -1.61 -4.93 9.27
CA ASN A 35 -2.38 -4.45 10.43
C ASN A 35 -3.35 -5.50 10.98
N LEU A 36 -4.06 -6.20 10.09
CA LEU A 36 -4.94 -7.30 10.48
C LEU A 36 -4.17 -8.41 11.20
N SER A 37 -2.95 -8.71 10.77
CA SER A 37 -2.09 -9.68 11.45
C SER A 37 -1.71 -9.21 12.85
N PHE A 38 -1.33 -7.94 13.01
CA PHE A 38 -0.99 -7.38 14.32
C PHE A 38 -2.18 -7.39 15.29
N VAL A 39 -3.38 -6.99 14.85
CA VAL A 39 -4.58 -7.05 15.70
C VAL A 39 -4.92 -8.50 16.05
N ALA A 40 -4.82 -9.44 15.10
CA ALA A 40 -5.12 -10.85 15.35
C ALA A 40 -4.16 -11.48 16.37
N PHE A 41 -2.85 -11.23 16.23
CA PHE A 41 -1.84 -11.72 17.18
C PHE A 41 -1.93 -11.02 18.53
N GLY A 42 -2.11 -9.69 18.55
CA GLY A 42 -2.31 -8.94 19.79
C GLY A 42 -3.52 -9.45 20.57
N ASN A 43 -4.65 -9.69 19.91
CA ASN A 43 -5.82 -10.28 20.55
C ASN A 43 -5.56 -11.72 21.03
N SER A 44 -4.90 -12.57 20.23
CA SER A 44 -4.61 -13.95 20.62
C SER A 44 -3.64 -14.06 21.80
N LEU A 45 -2.71 -13.11 21.93
CA LEU A 45 -1.71 -13.06 22.99
C LEU A 45 -2.15 -12.18 24.18
N ASN A 46 -3.34 -11.56 24.11
CA ASN A 46 -3.81 -10.54 25.05
C ASN A 46 -2.81 -9.38 25.24
N ASP A 47 -2.13 -9.00 24.16
CA ASP A 47 -1.16 -7.91 24.13
C ASP A 47 -1.73 -6.69 23.41
N ILE A 48 -1.86 -5.57 24.13
CA ILE A 48 -2.31 -4.29 23.59
C ILE A 48 -1.30 -3.67 22.60
N GLY A 49 -0.05 -4.14 22.62
CA GLY A 49 1.01 -3.70 21.71
C GLY A 49 0.65 -3.88 20.24
N GLY A 50 -0.15 -4.91 19.91
CA GLY A 50 -0.64 -5.14 18.54
C GLY A 50 -1.51 -3.99 18.03
N GLN A 51 -2.44 -3.50 18.86
CA GLN A 51 -3.32 -2.37 18.55
C GLN A 51 -2.55 -1.05 18.51
N VAL A 52 -1.56 -0.87 19.39
CA VAL A 52 -0.70 0.33 19.41
C VAL A 52 0.10 0.44 18.10
N ILE A 53 0.72 -0.66 17.64
CA ILE A 53 1.45 -0.66 16.36
C ILE A 53 0.53 -0.31 15.19
N VAL A 54 -0.68 -0.88 15.15
CA VAL A 54 -1.67 -0.60 14.10
C VAL A 54 -2.02 0.88 14.03
N PHE A 55 -2.17 1.54 15.18
CA PHE A 55 -2.40 2.99 15.23
C PHE A 55 -1.27 3.78 14.56
N PHE A 56 -0.01 3.44 14.84
CA PHE A 56 1.13 4.08 14.18
C PHE A 56 1.16 3.81 12.67
N VAL A 57 0.87 2.56 12.25
CA VAL A 57 0.82 2.24 10.81
C VAL A 57 -0.28 3.04 10.10
N LEU A 58 -1.45 3.23 10.72
CA LEU A 58 -2.52 4.06 10.13
C LEU A 58 -2.10 5.53 9.97
N VAL A 59 -1.35 6.09 10.93
CA VAL A 59 -0.81 7.45 10.83
C VAL A 59 0.22 7.55 9.70
N VAL A 60 1.13 6.57 9.60
CA VAL A 60 2.12 6.51 8.51
C VAL A 60 1.43 6.36 7.16
N ALA A 61 0.43 5.49 7.04
CA ALA A 61 -0.34 5.31 5.82
C ALA A 61 -1.04 6.61 5.40
N ALA A 62 -1.65 7.35 6.34
CA ALA A 62 -2.25 8.65 6.04
C ALA A 62 -1.23 9.66 5.49
N ALA A 63 -0.02 9.69 6.05
CA ALA A 63 1.07 10.54 5.55
C ALA A 63 1.54 10.09 4.16
N GLU A 64 1.70 8.77 3.95
CA GLU A 64 2.08 8.17 2.67
C GLU A 64 1.07 8.49 1.57
N VAL A 65 -0.23 8.26 1.80
CA VAL A 65 -1.32 8.55 0.85
C VAL A 65 -1.34 10.02 0.43
N THR A 66 -1.10 10.92 1.38
CA THR A 66 -1.05 12.37 1.10
C THR A 66 0.06 12.72 0.11
N VAL A 67 1.26 12.16 0.33
CA VAL A 67 2.43 12.40 -0.54
C VAL A 67 2.31 11.63 -1.85
N GLY A 68 1.93 10.36 -1.79
CA GLY A 68 1.82 9.43 -2.91
C GLY A 68 0.77 9.87 -3.93
N LEU A 69 -0.45 10.20 -3.48
CA LEU A 69 -1.48 10.72 -4.39
C LEU A 69 -1.09 12.08 -4.98
N GLY A 70 -0.47 12.96 -4.19
CA GLY A 70 0.03 14.24 -4.68
C GLY A 70 1.04 14.07 -5.82
N LEU A 71 1.97 13.12 -5.68
CA LEU A 71 2.94 12.77 -6.70
C LEU A 71 2.28 12.13 -7.93
N ILE A 72 1.42 11.13 -7.72
CA ILE A 72 0.71 10.43 -8.81
C ILE A 72 -0.09 11.42 -9.65
N VAL A 73 -0.86 12.31 -9.02
CA VAL A 73 -1.63 13.35 -9.71
C VAL A 73 -0.71 14.31 -10.46
N ALA A 74 0.41 14.74 -9.86
CA ALA A 74 1.37 15.61 -10.52
C ALA A 74 1.97 14.97 -11.79
N ILE A 75 2.27 13.67 -11.76
CA ILE A 75 2.76 12.89 -12.89
C ILE A 75 1.68 12.73 -13.97
N MET A 76 0.47 12.31 -13.57
CA MET A 76 -0.66 12.13 -14.49
C MET A 76 -1.12 13.43 -15.15
N ARG A 77 -0.86 14.58 -14.52
CA ARG A 77 -1.12 15.90 -15.14
C ARG A 77 -0.15 16.23 -16.29
N ARG A 78 1.03 15.59 -16.33
CA ARG A 78 2.05 15.76 -17.38
C ARG A 78 2.01 14.65 -18.44
N ASN A 79 1.67 13.43 -18.05
CA ASN A 79 1.57 12.28 -18.94
C ASN A 79 0.13 11.76 -18.99
N THR A 80 -0.50 11.85 -20.15
CA THR A 80 -1.88 11.35 -20.37
C THR A 80 -1.94 9.81 -20.38
N GLY A 81 -0.79 9.14 -20.56
CA GLY A 81 -0.61 7.71 -20.35
C GLY A 81 -0.36 7.41 -18.88
N ALA A 82 -1.32 6.73 -18.23
CA ALA A 82 -1.18 6.26 -16.85
C ALA A 82 -0.49 4.89 -16.79
N ASP A 83 0.60 4.70 -17.54
CA ASP A 83 1.43 3.50 -17.46
C ASP A 83 2.71 3.82 -16.67
N ALA A 84 2.98 3.04 -15.64
CA ALA A 84 4.19 3.21 -14.83
C ALA A 84 5.47 2.90 -15.62
N ASP A 85 5.38 2.05 -16.65
CA ASP A 85 6.53 1.66 -17.48
C ASP A 85 7.01 2.83 -18.38
N GLU A 86 6.10 3.75 -18.73
CA GLU A 86 6.40 4.98 -19.48
C GLU A 86 7.15 6.03 -18.65
N LEU A 87 7.24 5.86 -17.32
CA LEU A 87 7.97 6.77 -16.43
C LEU A 87 9.49 6.53 -16.44
N SER A 88 9.99 5.61 -17.26
CA SER A 88 11.41 5.33 -17.46
C SER A 88 12.12 6.43 -18.26
N LEU A 89 12.34 7.59 -17.65
CA LEU A 89 13.07 8.73 -18.24
C LEU A 89 14.61 8.61 -18.12
N MET A 90 15.11 7.74 -17.24
CA MET A 90 16.54 7.50 -17.04
C MET A 90 16.91 6.08 -17.50
N LYS A 91 17.32 5.96 -18.76
CA LYS A 91 18.01 4.78 -19.27
C LYS A 91 19.49 5.14 -19.42
N GLY A 92 20.33 4.47 -18.63
CA GLY A 92 21.78 4.50 -18.84
C GLY A 92 22.16 3.72 -20.08
#